data_AF-A0A2Z2M5W6-F1
#
_entry.id   AF-A0A2Z2M5W6-F1
#
_cell.length_a   1.000
_cell.length_b   1.000
_cell.length_c   1.000
_cell.angle_alpha   90.00
_cell.angle_beta   90.00
_cell.angle_gamma   90.00
#
_symmetry.space_group_name_H-M   'P 1'
#
loop_
_entity.id
_entity.type
_entity.pdbx_description
1 polymer ?
#
loop_
_entity_poly.entity_id
_entity_poly.type
_entity_poly.pdbx_seq_one_letter_code
_entity_poly.pdbx_strand_id
1 'polypeptide(L)'
;MKETTVVGIIFTAGILISVIFKTYYGVVFAALGIPAYLAYVARHQNILAKSRLYDRDLFLMILIAIGVILLFNYLWDPRLGLITLAIVVPVLALIADRLKSGEKPQNS
;
A
#
# COMPACT_ATOMS: atom_id res chain seq x y z
N MET A 1 -16.58 -11.30 5.79
CA MET A 1 -15.44 -12.09 5.26
C MET A 1 -14.87 -11.34 4.08
N LYS A 2 -13.55 -11.19 4.01
CA LYS A 2 -12.88 -9.97 4.48
C LYS A 2 -12.37 -9.26 3.21
N GLU A 3 -12.33 -7.93 3.14
CA GLU A 3 -11.83 -7.20 1.95
C GLU A 3 -10.50 -7.76 1.42
N THR A 4 -9.69 -8.33 2.33
CA THR A 4 -8.49 -9.12 2.07
C THR A 4 -8.66 -10.27 1.07
N THR A 5 -9.79 -10.99 1.08
CA THR A 5 -10.08 -12.08 0.14
C THR A 5 -10.28 -11.56 -1.27
N VAL A 6 -11.02 -10.45 -1.44
CA VAL A 6 -11.28 -9.87 -2.76
C VAL A 6 -10.00 -9.22 -3.31
N VAL A 7 -9.24 -8.52 -2.47
CA VAL A 7 -7.90 -8.02 -2.81
C VAL A 7 -6.97 -9.17 -3.22
N GLY A 8 -7.00 -10.29 -2.48
CA GLY A 8 -6.25 -11.50 -2.82
C GLY A 8 -6.63 -12.09 -4.17
N ILE A 9 -7.92 -12.10 -4.53
CA ILE A 9 -8.40 -12.55 -5.84
C ILE A 9 -7.91 -11.61 -6.95
N ILE A 10 -8.05 -10.30 -6.78
CA ILE A 10 -7.61 -9.30 -7.79
C ILE A 10 -6.10 -9.42 -8.03
N PHE A 11 -5.31 -9.56 -6.96
CA PHE A 11 -3.87 -9.74 -7.04
C PHE A 11 -3.50 -11.04 -7.76
N THR A 12 -4.10 -12.17 -7.35
CA THR A 12 -3.82 -13.48 -7.93
C THR A 12 -4.22 -13.55 -9.40
N ALA A 13 -5.37 -12.98 -9.76
CA ALA A 13 -5.81 -12.87 -11.15
C ALA A 13 -4.84 -12.02 -11.99
N GLY A 14 -4.38 -10.88 -11.46
CA GLY A 14 -3.39 -10.04 -12.13
C GLY A 14 -2.05 -10.76 -12.37
N ILE A 15 -1.57 -11.54 -11.40
CA ILE A 15 -0.38 -12.37 -11.59
C ILE A 15 -0.62 -13.45 -12.65
N LEU A 16 -1.73 -14.18 -12.56
CA LEU A 16 -2.07 -15.24 -13.52
C LEU A 16 -2.16 -14.70 -14.95
N ILE A 17 -2.81 -13.56 -15.15
CA ILE A 17 -2.89 -12.88 -16.46
C ILE A 17 -1.48 -12.52 -16.94
N SER A 18 -0.63 -11.98 -16.06
CA SER A 18 0.74 -11.60 -16.43
C SER A 18 1.58 -12.80 -16.85
N VAL A 19 1.43 -13.94 -16.17
CA VAL A 19 2.17 -15.17 -16.44
C VAL A 19 1.68 -15.84 -17.72
N ILE A 20 0.36 -16.00 -17.89
CA ILE A 20 -0.25 -16.67 -19.04
C ILE A 20 0.05 -15.90 -20.33
N PHE A 21 -0.16 -14.58 -20.31
CA PHE A 21 0.03 -13.75 -21.49
C PHE A 21 1.47 -13.25 -21.64
N LYS A 22 2.36 -13.54 -20.67
CA LYS A 22 3.75 -13.03 -20.61
C LYS A 22 3.83 -11.51 -20.81
N THR A 23 2.89 -10.78 -20.21
CA THR A 23 2.81 -9.32 -20.31
C THR A 23 2.70 -8.68 -18.93
N TYR A 24 3.06 -7.41 -18.83
CA TYR A 24 2.89 -6.63 -17.60
C TYR A 24 1.45 -6.13 -17.38
N TYR A 25 0.52 -6.40 -18.32
CA TYR A 25 -0.85 -5.88 -18.22
C TYR A 25 -1.61 -6.41 -17.01
N GLY A 26 -1.35 -7.65 -16.58
CA GLY A 26 -1.96 -8.19 -15.36
C GLY A 26 -1.46 -7.49 -14.08
N VAL A 27 -0.21 -7.04 -14.07
CA VAL A 27 0.33 -6.21 -12.96
C VAL A 27 -0.36 -4.86 -12.92
N VAL A 28 -0.55 -4.22 -14.09
CA VAL A 28 -1.31 -2.96 -14.20
C VAL A 28 -2.76 -3.14 -13.71
N PHE A 29 -3.39 -4.26 -14.09
CA PHE A 29 -4.74 -4.60 -13.62
C PHE A 29 -4.80 -4.73 -12.09
N ALA A 30 -3.86 -5.42 -11.47
CA ALA A 30 -3.82 -5.54 -10.01
C ALA A 30 -3.54 -4.19 -9.32
N ALA A 31 -2.60 -3.41 -9.86
CA ALA A 31 -2.19 -2.12 -9.32
C ALA A 31 -3.32 -1.08 -9.32
N LEU A 32 -4.21 -1.10 -10.33
CA LEU A 32 -5.37 -0.21 -10.40
C LEU A 32 -6.61 -0.82 -9.74
N GLY A 33 -6.82 -2.13 -9.91
CA GLY A 33 -8.00 -2.84 -9.44
C GLY A 33 -8.13 -2.87 -7.91
N ILE A 34 -7.01 -3.04 -7.19
CA ILE A 34 -7.02 -3.09 -5.72
C ILE A 34 -7.43 -1.72 -5.13
N PRO A 35 -6.77 -0.58 -5.46
CA PRO A 35 -7.20 0.72 -4.99
C PRO A 35 -8.63 1.07 -5.43
N ALA A 36 -9.02 0.74 -6.66
CA ALA A 36 -10.36 1.02 -7.16
C ALA A 36 -11.45 0.26 -6.39
N TYR A 37 -11.21 -1.03 -6.11
CA TYR A 37 -12.12 -1.84 -5.30
C TYR A 37 -12.24 -1.30 -3.88
N LEU A 38 -11.11 -1.00 -3.23
CA LEU A 38 -11.10 -0.43 -1.87
C LEU A 38 -11.80 0.92 -1.82
N ALA A 39 -11.59 1.79 -2.81
CA ALA A 39 -12.28 3.07 -2.92
C ALA A 39 -13.80 2.89 -3.12
N TYR A 40 -14.23 1.90 -3.92
CA TYR A 40 -15.64 1.59 -4.13
C TYR A 40 -16.31 1.11 -2.84
N VAL A 41 -15.69 0.17 -2.12
CA VAL A 41 -16.20 -0.33 -0.84
C VAL A 41 -16.24 0.79 0.20
N ALA A 42 -15.19 1.61 0.29
CA ALA A 42 -15.13 2.76 1.19
C ALA A 42 -16.20 3.82 0.89
N ARG A 43 -16.64 3.94 -0.38
CA ARG A 43 -17.78 4.78 -0.79
C ARG A 43 -19.09 4.26 -0.22
N HIS A 44 -19.34 2.96 -0.32
CA HIS A 44 -20.56 2.34 0.21
C HIS A 44 -20.63 2.36 1.73
N GLN A 45 -19.49 2.25 2.41
CA GLN A 45 -19.41 2.38 3.86
C GLN A 45 -19.49 3.85 4.35
N ASN A 46 -19.75 4.82 3.45
CA ASN A 46 -19.80 6.26 3.72
C ASN A 46 -18.55 6.80 4.44
N ILE A 47 -17.42 6.10 4.28
CA ILE A 47 -16.15 6.53 4.84
C ILE A 47 -15.63 7.69 3.99
N LEU A 48 -15.91 7.78 2.69
CA LEU A 48 -15.45 8.90 1.85
C LEU A 48 -15.94 10.30 2.30
N ALA A 49 -17.06 10.41 3.00
CA ALA A 49 -17.54 11.68 3.55
C ALA A 49 -16.86 12.06 4.89
N LYS A 50 -16.19 11.11 5.56
CA LYS A 50 -15.52 11.29 6.86
C LYS A 50 -14.00 11.05 6.83
N SER A 51 -13.53 10.24 5.90
CA SER A 51 -12.15 10.04 5.50
C SER A 51 -11.82 11.19 4.58
N ARG A 52 -11.04 12.13 5.09
CA ARG A 52 -10.43 13.17 4.27
C ARG A 52 -9.73 12.47 3.10
N LEU A 53 -10.30 12.54 1.90
CA LEU A 53 -9.59 12.15 0.67
C LEU A 53 -8.28 12.96 0.52
N TYR A 54 -8.19 14.07 1.25
CA TYR A 54 -7.05 14.92 1.52
C TYR A 54 -6.51 14.74 2.95
N ASP A 55 -6.39 13.51 3.45
CA ASP A 55 -5.80 13.32 4.77
C ASP A 55 -4.32 13.65 4.73
N ARG A 56 -3.83 14.27 5.80
CA ARG A 56 -2.43 14.67 5.93
C ARG A 56 -1.50 13.49 5.68
N ASP A 57 -1.95 12.29 6.04
CA ASP A 57 -1.23 11.04 5.91
C ASP A 57 -1.03 10.60 4.45
N LEU A 58 -2.06 10.76 3.60
CA LEU A 58 -1.94 10.51 2.16
C LEU A 58 -0.90 11.45 1.53
N PHE A 59 -0.98 12.74 1.88
CA PHE A 59 -0.01 13.73 1.41
C PHE A 59 1.41 13.44 1.88
N LEU A 60 1.58 13.08 3.15
CA LEU A 60 2.85 12.66 3.71
C LEU A 60 3.41 11.46 2.96
N MET A 61 2.59 10.45 2.71
CA MET A 61 3.00 9.24 2.01
C MET A 61 3.42 9.51 0.57
N ILE A 62 2.65 10.34 -0.16
CA ILE A 62 3.01 10.79 -1.52
C ILE A 62 4.31 11.60 -1.49
N LEU A 63 4.48 12.51 -0.54
CA LEU A 63 5.67 13.36 -0.43
C LEU A 63 6.92 12.55 -0.09
N ILE A 64 6.80 11.58 0.83
CA ILE A 64 7.87 10.62 1.15
C ILE A 64 8.23 9.79 -0.09
N ALA A 65 7.23 9.28 -0.81
CA ALA A 65 7.46 8.50 -2.02
C ALA A 65 8.21 9.32 -3.08
N ILE A 66 7.77 10.56 -3.36
CA ILE A 66 8.45 11.47 -4.28
C ILE A 66 9.87 11.77 -3.81
N GLY A 67 10.06 12.11 -2.53
CA GLY A 67 11.37 12.41 -1.96
C GLY A 67 12.36 11.25 -2.12
N VAL A 68 11.90 10.02 -1.86
CA VAL A 68 12.70 8.80 -2.01
C VAL A 68 13.00 8.52 -3.49
N ILE A 69 12.02 8.66 -4.38
CA ILE A 69 12.25 8.52 -5.83
C ILE A 69 13.32 9.50 -6.29
N LEU A 70 13.22 10.78 -5.92
CA LEU A 70 14.18 11.81 -6.32
C LEU A 70 15.57 11.56 -5.73
N LEU A 71 15.66 11.18 -4.45
CA LEU A 71 16.92 10.87 -3.78
C LEU A 71 17.64 9.70 -4.46
N PHE A 72 16.92 8.62 -4.76
CA PHE A 72 17.51 7.45 -5.42
C PHE A 72 17.72 7.64 -6.91
N ASN A 73 16.93 8.50 -7.57
CA ASN A 73 17.22 8.93 -8.94
C ASN A 73 18.51 9.75 -9.03
N TYR A 74 18.88 10.48 -7.97
CA TYR A 74 20.15 11.19 -7.93
C TYR A 74 21.34 10.29 -7.58
N LEU A 75 21.15 9.32 -6.67
CA LEU A 75 22.24 8.49 -6.16
C LEU A 75 22.50 7.23 -7.01
N TRP A 76 21.45 6.54 -7.49
CA TRP A 76 21.56 5.28 -8.23
C TRP A 76 20.39 5.05 -9.22
N ASP A 77 19.49 4.11 -8.93
CA ASP A 77 18.31 3.77 -9.73
C ASP A 77 17.09 3.91 -8.81
N PRO A 78 16.06 4.71 -9.19
CA PRO A 78 14.89 4.97 -8.37
C PRO A 78 14.12 3.69 -7.99
N ARG A 79 14.27 2.61 -8.76
CA ARG A 79 13.66 1.30 -8.46
C ARG A 79 14.20 0.69 -7.16
N LEU A 80 15.49 0.84 -6.88
CA LEU A 80 16.09 0.35 -5.64
C LEU A 80 15.56 1.12 -4.42
N GLY A 81 15.31 2.42 -4.57
CA GLY A 81 14.68 3.23 -3.52
C GLY A 81 13.28 2.74 -3.17
N LEU A 82 12.47 2.44 -4.19
CA LEU A 82 11.10 1.92 -4.00
C LEU A 82 11.08 0.52 -3.36
N ILE A 83 11.97 -0.39 -3.79
CA ILE A 83 12.10 -1.72 -3.19
C ILE A 83 12.53 -1.61 -1.72
N THR A 84 13.47 -0.72 -1.42
CA THR A 84 13.92 -0.48 -0.05
C THR A 84 12.77 0.06 0.81
N LEU A 85 11.99 1.02 0.30
CA LEU A 85 10.82 1.57 0.98
C LEU A 85 9.79 0.48 1.31
N ALA A 86 9.54 -0.44 0.37
CA ALA A 86 8.58 -1.54 0.52
C ALA A 86 8.96 -2.51 1.65
N ILE A 87 10.23 -2.56 2.04
CA ILE A 87 10.72 -3.39 3.16
C ILE A 87 10.83 -2.56 4.44
N VAL A 88 11.41 -1.36 4.35
CA VAL A 88 11.67 -0.50 5.51
C VAL A 88 10.38 -0.01 6.16
N VAL A 89 9.37 0.38 5.39
CA VAL A 89 8.11 0.90 5.95
C VAL A 89 7.38 -0.16 6.81
N PRO A 90 7.16 -1.40 6.34
CA PRO A 90 6.60 -2.45 7.20
C PRO A 90 7.44 -2.74 8.45
N VAL A 91 8.77 -2.76 8.33
CA VAL A 91 9.66 -3.01 9.48
C VAL A 91 9.56 -1.89 10.51
N LEU A 92 9.57 -0.63 10.08
CA LEU A 92 9.37 0.51 10.98
C LEU A 92 7.99 0.49 11.63
N ALA A 93 6.94 0.12 10.89
CA ALA A 93 5.60 -0.03 11.46
C ALA A 93 5.56 -1.12 12.53
N LEU A 94 6.19 -2.29 12.28
CA LEU A 94 6.29 -3.36 13.27
C LEU A 94 7.05 -2.93 14.54
N ILE A 95 8.14 -2.18 14.37
CA ILE A 95 8.93 -1.66 15.50
C ILE A 95 8.11 -0.61 16.28
N ALA A 96 7.44 0.31 15.59
CA ALA A 96 6.59 1.32 16.21
C ALA A 96 5.42 0.67 16.97
N ASP A 97 4.78 -0.34 16.38
CA ASP A 97 3.73 -1.11 17.04
C ASP A 97 4.26 -1.85 18.26
N ARG A 98 5.46 -2.44 18.19
CA ARG A 98 6.11 -3.10 19.35
C ARG A 98 6.39 -2.10 20.48
N LEU A 99 6.90 -0.91 20.16
CA LEU A 99 7.19 0.15 21.13
C LEU A 99 5.91 0.67 21.79
N LYS A 100 4.85 0.88 21.00
CA LYS A 100 3.54 1.34 21.50
C LYS A 100 2.78 0.26 22.28
N SER A 101 3.01 -1.01 21.95
CA SER A 101 2.44 -2.15 22.68
C SER A 101 3.13 -2.41 24.02
N GLY A 102 4.33 -1.86 24.22
CA GLY A 102 5.03 -1.88 25.50
C GLY A 102 4.44 -0.92 26.55
N GLU A 103 3.58 0.03 26.14
CA GLU A 103 2.99 1.03 27.04
C GLU A 103 1.59 0.68 27.57
N LYS A 104 1.03 -0.49 27.23
CA LYS A 104 -0.21 -0.96 27.86
C LYS A 104 0.09 -1.99 28.94
N PRO A 105 -0.08 -1.67 30.24
CA PRO A 105 -0.15 -2.70 31.25
C PRO A 105 -1.38 -3.55 30.96
N GLN A 106 -1.11 -4.85 30.84
CA GLN A 106 -2.07 -5.93 30.85
C GLN A 106 -3.05 -5.72 32.02
N ASN A 107 -4.35 -5.58 31.70
CA ASN A 107 -5.37 -5.86 32.69
C ASN A 107 -6.38 -6.83 32.08
N SER A 108 -6.53 -7.92 32.84
CA SER A 108 -7.34 -9.12 32.66
C SER A 108 -8.79 -8.88 32.27
#